data_AF-A0ABD7TIF2-F1
#
_entry.id   AF-A0ABD7TIF2-F1
#
_cell.length_a   1.000
_cell.length_b   1.000
_cell.length_c   1.000
_cell.angle_alpha   90.00
_cell.angle_beta   90.00
_cell.angle_gamma   90.00
#
_symmetry.space_group_name_H-M   'P 1'
#
loop_
_entity.id
_entity.type
_entity.pdbx_description
1 polymer ?
#
loop_
_entity_poly.entity_id
_entity_poly.type
_entity_poly.pdbx_seq_one_letter_code
_entity_poly.pdbx_strand_id
1 'polypeptide(L)'
;MVPEAIGAIANLINAWNANNQENKNDVQKKLDAVQLVMSAVVTTKAYLHDVETGVAPSREIEKDLSTKWVQASMAIIKYDRGLHEVAKIKSLGWADPNEWARAASRPWAIKLDTIIEQCQYILNNK
;
A
#
# COMPACT_ATOMS: atom_id res chain seq x y z
N MET A 1 -20.89 6.44 -0.78
CA MET A 1 -19.77 7.38 -1.05
C MET A 1 -18.51 6.53 -1.11
N VAL A 2 -17.99 6.29 -2.31
CA VAL A 2 -16.81 5.45 -2.53
C VAL A 2 -15.63 6.19 -1.87
N PRO A 3 -14.90 5.58 -0.91
CA PRO A 3 -13.76 6.23 -0.27
C PRO A 3 -12.78 6.74 -1.34
N GLU A 4 -12.37 7.99 -1.23
CA GLU A 4 -11.61 8.76 -2.22
C GLU A 4 -10.29 8.10 -2.66
N ALA A 5 -9.78 7.13 -1.89
CA ALA A 5 -8.63 6.31 -2.24
C ALA A 5 -8.86 5.37 -3.44
N ILE A 6 -10.11 5.01 -3.74
CA ILE A 6 -10.46 4.13 -4.88
C ILE A 6 -10.38 4.89 -6.21
N GLY A 7 -10.54 6.22 -6.19
CA GLY A 7 -10.51 7.05 -7.40
C GLY A 7 -9.13 7.15 -8.06
N ALA A 8 -8.05 7.11 -7.28
CA ALA A 8 -6.70 7.28 -7.80
C ALA A 8 -6.18 6.05 -8.57
N ILE A 9 -6.50 4.84 -8.09
CA ILE A 9 -6.16 3.59 -8.79
C ILE A 9 -7.03 3.39 -10.04
N ALA A 10 -8.30 3.83 -10.02
CA ALA A 10 -9.13 3.84 -11.21
C ALA A 10 -8.65 4.87 -12.26
N ASN A 11 -8.14 6.03 -11.83
CA ASN A 11 -7.51 7.01 -12.72
C ASN A 11 -6.19 6.50 -13.31
N LEU A 12 -5.45 5.65 -12.59
CA LEU A 12 -4.27 4.94 -13.11
C LEU A 12 -4.62 4.01 -14.29
N ILE A 13 -5.77 3.32 -14.23
CA ILE A 13 -6.27 2.46 -15.34
C ILE A 13 -6.63 3.31 -16.57
N ASN A 14 -7.28 4.47 -16.37
CA ASN A 14 -7.64 5.37 -17.46
C ASN A 14 -6.43 6.06 -18.09
N ALA A 15 -5.42 6.42 -17.29
CA ALA A 15 -4.16 7.00 -17.78
C ALA A 15 -3.33 5.97 -18.59
N TRP A 16 -3.35 4.70 -18.16
CA TRP A 16 -2.65 3.60 -18.86
C TRP A 16 -3.25 3.32 -20.24
N ASN A 17 -4.60 3.29 -20.34
CA ASN A 17 -5.29 3.11 -21.61
C ASN A 17 -5.23 4.34 -22.54
N ALA A 18 -5.07 5.55 -21.98
CA ALA A 18 -5.04 6.79 -22.76
C ALA A 18 -3.65 7.13 -23.33
N ASN A 19 -2.57 6.55 -22.81
CA ASN A 19 -1.22 7.05 -23.05
C ASN A 19 -0.23 5.97 -23.52
N ASN A 20 -0.44 5.48 -24.74
CA ASN A 20 0.51 4.63 -25.51
C ASN A 20 1.84 5.36 -25.88
N GLN A 21 2.22 6.43 -25.17
CA GLN A 21 3.47 7.16 -25.32
C GLN A 21 4.28 7.26 -24.00
N GLU A 22 3.93 6.51 -22.95
CA GLU A 22 4.79 6.46 -21.78
C GLU A 22 6.11 5.74 -22.07
N ASN A 23 7.21 6.42 -21.75
CA ASN A 23 8.56 5.88 -21.88
C ASN A 23 8.65 4.60 -21.03
N LYS A 24 9.17 3.48 -21.57
CA LYS A 24 9.22 2.16 -20.90
C LYS A 24 9.79 2.22 -19.47
N ASN A 25 10.71 3.15 -19.23
CA ASN A 25 11.30 3.40 -17.92
C ASN A 25 10.31 3.95 -16.88
N ASP A 26 9.30 4.71 -17.28
CA ASP A 26 8.28 5.24 -16.38
C ASP A 26 7.24 4.17 -16.02
N VAL A 27 6.84 3.36 -17.01
CA VAL A 27 5.99 2.18 -16.78
C VAL A 27 6.65 1.22 -15.80
N GLN A 28 7.95 0.92 -15.97
CA GLN A 28 8.66 0.05 -15.04
C GLN A 28 8.69 0.62 -13.60
N LYS A 29 8.97 1.92 -13.43
CA LYS A 29 8.98 2.56 -12.11
C LYS A 29 7.61 2.50 -11.42
N LYS A 30 6.52 2.62 -12.19
CA LYS A 30 5.16 2.48 -11.67
C LYS A 30 4.90 1.06 -11.20
N LEU A 31 5.31 0.06 -11.99
CA LEU A 31 5.17 -1.35 -11.64
C LEU A 31 5.97 -1.70 -10.38
N ASP A 32 7.19 -1.18 -10.26
CA ASP A 32 8.03 -1.35 -9.06
C ASP A 32 7.35 -0.72 -7.83
N ALA A 33 6.74 0.46 -7.98
CA ALA A 33 5.98 1.10 -6.91
C ALA A 33 4.77 0.26 -6.46
N VAL A 34 4.02 -0.32 -7.40
CA VAL A 34 2.90 -1.22 -7.11
C VAL A 34 3.39 -2.49 -6.40
N GLN A 35 4.53 -3.04 -6.80
CA GLN A 35 5.12 -4.21 -6.13
C GLN A 35 5.51 -3.93 -4.67
N LEU A 36 6.04 -2.74 -4.38
CA LEU A 36 6.36 -2.33 -3.01
C LEU A 36 5.10 -2.22 -2.15
N VAL A 37 4.02 -1.65 -2.69
CA VAL A 37 2.70 -1.62 -2.00
C VAL A 37 2.20 -3.03 -1.75
N MET A 38 2.20 -3.90 -2.76
CA MET A 38 1.77 -5.28 -2.66
C MET A 38 2.55 -6.04 -1.57
N SER A 39 3.88 -5.88 -1.56
CA SER A 39 4.75 -6.48 -0.55
C SER A 39 4.39 -6.03 0.87
N ALA A 40 4.24 -4.73 1.10
CA ALA A 40 3.86 -4.19 2.41
C ALA A 40 2.50 -4.72 2.88
N VAL A 41 1.52 -4.81 1.97
CA VAL A 41 0.16 -5.27 2.27
C VAL A 41 0.13 -6.77 2.57
N VAL A 42 0.81 -7.60 1.78
CA VAL A 42 0.86 -9.06 1.98
C VAL A 42 1.55 -9.39 3.30
N THR A 43 2.70 -8.78 3.60
CA THR A 43 3.37 -8.99 4.89
C THR A 43 2.49 -8.53 6.05
N THR A 44 1.76 -7.43 5.90
CA THR A 44 0.80 -6.97 6.92
C THR A 44 -0.30 -7.99 7.16
N LYS A 45 -0.88 -8.54 6.08
CA LYS A 45 -1.94 -9.55 6.19
C LYS A 45 -1.46 -10.83 6.87
N ALA A 46 -0.26 -11.30 6.51
CA ALA A 46 0.35 -12.47 7.15
C ALA A 46 0.57 -12.23 8.65
N TYR A 47 1.15 -11.07 9.01
CA TYR A 47 1.37 -10.70 10.39
C TYR A 47 0.08 -10.66 11.22
N LEU A 48 -0.97 -10.03 10.70
CA LEU A 48 -2.26 -9.95 11.40
C LEU A 48 -2.88 -11.34 11.60
N HIS A 49 -2.81 -12.21 10.59
CA HIS A 49 -3.27 -13.60 10.71
C HIS A 49 -2.48 -14.38 11.78
N ASP A 50 -1.15 -14.22 11.82
CA ASP A 50 -0.32 -14.88 12.84
C ASP A 50 -0.71 -14.41 14.25
N VAL A 51 -0.90 -13.10 14.45
CA VAL A 51 -1.35 -12.55 15.74
C VAL A 51 -2.75 -13.05 16.11
N GLU A 52 -3.69 -13.09 15.16
CA GLU A 52 -5.05 -13.59 15.37
C GLU A 52 -5.08 -15.08 15.74
N THR A 53 -4.13 -15.87 15.21
CA THR A 53 -3.97 -17.30 15.52
C THR A 53 -3.18 -17.57 16.80
N GLY A 54 -2.80 -16.51 17.53
CA GLY A 54 -2.17 -16.60 18.85
C GLY A 54 -0.64 -16.56 18.83
N VAL A 55 0.00 -16.28 17.68
CA VAL A 55 1.44 -16.02 17.62
C VAL A 55 1.72 -14.68 18.30
N ALA A 56 2.73 -14.65 19.18
CA ALA A 56 3.12 -13.43 19.87
C ALA A 56 3.63 -12.37 18.87
N PRO A 57 3.22 -11.09 19.02
CA PRO A 57 3.76 -9.97 18.26
C PRO A 57 5.30 -9.93 18.28
N SER A 58 5.92 -9.76 17.11
CA SER A 58 7.38 -9.66 16.98
C SER A 58 7.79 -8.26 16.55
N ARG A 59 8.57 -7.60 17.42
CA ARG A 59 9.04 -6.23 17.19
C ARG A 59 10.02 -6.12 16.01
N GLU A 60 10.67 -7.23 15.64
CA GLU A 60 11.49 -7.31 14.43
C GLU A 60 10.60 -7.27 13.17
N ILE A 61 9.53 -8.07 13.14
CA ILE A 61 8.58 -8.09 12.01
C ILE A 61 7.88 -6.73 11.87
N GLU A 62 7.47 -6.12 12.97
CA GLU A 62 6.87 -4.77 12.94
C GLU A 62 7.84 -3.70 12.41
N LYS A 63 9.15 -3.82 12.68
CA LYS A 63 10.16 -2.92 12.12
C LYS A 63 10.34 -3.13 10.62
N ASP A 64 10.31 -4.38 10.16
CA ASP A 64 10.32 -4.69 8.72
C ASP A 64 9.07 -4.13 8.04
N LEU A 65 7.88 -4.34 8.62
CA LEU A 65 6.62 -3.77 8.15
C LEU A 65 6.69 -2.24 8.02
N SER A 66 7.18 -1.55 9.04
CA SER A 66 7.40 -0.10 8.98
C SER A 66 8.26 0.29 7.78
N THR A 67 9.38 -0.43 7.57
CA THR A 67 10.30 -0.18 6.46
C THR A 67 9.63 -0.39 5.10
N LYS A 68 8.88 -1.48 4.93
CA LYS A 68 8.14 -1.74 3.67
C LYS A 68 7.10 -0.65 3.39
N TRP A 69 6.39 -0.20 4.41
CA TRP A 69 5.40 0.87 4.28
C TRP A 69 6.05 2.24 3.95
N VAL A 70 7.24 2.55 4.49
CA VAL A 70 8.02 3.74 4.06
C VAL A 70 8.41 3.62 2.58
N GLN A 71 8.96 2.49 2.17
CA GLN A 71 9.39 2.27 0.78
C GLN A 71 8.22 2.39 -0.19
N ALA A 72 7.09 1.76 0.13
CA ALA A 72 5.86 1.89 -0.63
C ALA A 72 5.41 3.35 -0.71
N SER A 73 5.34 4.05 0.43
CA SER A 73 4.94 5.46 0.49
C SER A 73 5.82 6.35 -0.40
N MET A 74 7.13 6.19 -0.34
CA MET A 74 8.06 6.97 -1.16
C MET A 74 7.95 6.66 -2.65
N ALA A 75 7.73 5.39 -3.01
CA ALA A 75 7.63 4.98 -4.40
C ALA A 75 6.36 5.51 -5.08
N ILE A 76 5.26 5.62 -4.33
CA ILE A 76 3.96 5.99 -4.91
C ILE A 76 3.64 7.49 -4.85
N ILE A 77 4.42 8.31 -4.14
CA ILE A 77 4.10 9.73 -3.91
C ILE A 77 3.82 10.52 -5.20
N LYS A 78 4.47 10.13 -6.30
CA LYS A 78 4.31 10.76 -7.62
C LYS A 78 3.07 10.30 -8.39
N TYR A 79 2.44 9.22 -7.95
CA TYR A 79 1.35 8.54 -8.67
C TYR A 79 0.04 8.58 -7.89
N ASP A 80 0.10 8.44 -6.56
CA ASP A 80 -1.07 8.45 -5.67
C ASP A 80 -0.72 9.09 -4.32
N ARG A 81 -1.12 10.36 -4.16
CA ARG A 81 -0.89 11.11 -2.91
C ARG A 81 -1.75 10.61 -1.76
N GLY A 82 -2.95 10.08 -2.04
CA GLY A 82 -3.85 9.57 -1.00
C GLY A 82 -3.27 8.30 -0.38
N LEU A 83 -2.88 7.36 -1.24
CA LEU A 83 -2.23 6.12 -0.81
C LEU A 83 -0.85 6.40 -0.19
N HIS A 84 -0.13 7.45 -0.63
CA HIS A 84 1.14 7.86 -0.02
C HIS A 84 0.97 8.20 1.47
N GLU A 85 -0.03 9.02 1.80
CA GLU A 85 -0.31 9.41 3.19
C GLU A 85 -0.77 8.20 4.02
N VAL A 86 -1.58 7.31 3.45
CA VAL A 86 -1.98 6.06 4.13
C VAL A 86 -0.77 5.19 4.44
N ALA A 87 0.10 4.97 3.45
CA ALA A 87 1.31 4.16 3.61
C ALA A 87 2.27 4.78 4.64
N LYS A 88 2.40 6.10 4.65
CA LYS A 88 3.19 6.85 5.64
C LYS A 88 2.62 6.74 7.05
N ILE A 89 1.31 6.86 7.22
CA ILE A 89 0.67 6.69 8.54
C ILE A 89 0.88 5.25 9.03
N LYS A 90 0.72 4.25 8.15
CA LYS A 90 0.98 2.85 8.49
C LYS A 90 2.43 2.60 8.88
N SER A 91 3.40 3.21 8.19
CA SER A 91 4.81 3.04 8.56
C SER A 91 5.13 3.59 9.94
N LEU A 92 4.56 4.74 10.30
CA LEU A 92 4.70 5.33 11.63
C LEU A 92 4.02 4.48 12.70
N GLY A 93 2.81 3.99 12.43
CA GLY A 93 2.11 3.09 13.35
C GLY A 93 2.87 1.79 13.61
N TRP A 94 3.52 1.22 12.59
CA TRP A 94 4.39 0.06 12.78
C TRP A 94 5.69 0.39 13.49
N ALA A 95 6.21 1.63 13.37
CA ALA A 95 7.42 2.06 14.07
C ALA A 95 7.16 2.30 15.57
N ASP A 96 5.99 2.83 15.92
CA ASP A 96 5.58 3.15 17.28
C ASP A 96 4.11 2.70 17.54
N PRO A 97 3.89 1.71 18.42
CA PRO A 97 2.55 1.25 18.79
C PRO A 97 1.60 2.36 19.28
N ASN A 98 2.12 3.44 19.86
CA ASN A 98 1.31 4.57 20.33
C ASN A 98 0.67 5.35 19.16
N GLU A 99 1.34 5.38 18.01
CA GLU A 99 0.83 5.99 16.77
C GLU A 99 -0.22 5.10 16.09
N TRP A 100 -0.19 3.77 16.32
CA TRP A 100 -1.19 2.84 15.79
C TRP A 100 -2.59 3.12 16.34
N ALA A 101 -2.71 3.34 17.65
CA ALA A 101 -3.99 3.63 18.31
C ALA A 101 -4.63 4.92 17.75
N ARG A 102 -3.80 5.92 17.40
CA ARG A 102 -4.22 7.17 16.75
C ARG A 102 -4.58 6.98 15.27
N ALA A 103 -3.93 6.05 14.57
CA ALA A 103 -4.22 5.74 13.18
C ALA A 103 -5.52 4.93 13.03
N ALA A 104 -5.81 4.01 13.95
CA ALA A 104 -7.01 3.16 13.96
C ALA A 104 -8.32 3.97 14.10
N SER A 105 -8.27 5.18 14.67
CA SER A 105 -9.44 6.06 14.82
C SER A 105 -9.79 6.85 13.55
N ARG A 106 -9.01 6.73 12.45
CA ARG A 106 -9.30 7.42 11.18
C ARG A 106 -10.06 6.50 10.22
N PRO A 107 -11.11 6.99 9.53
CA PRO A 107 -12.01 6.18 8.68
C PRO A 107 -11.39 5.72 7.35
N TRP A 108 -10.05 5.75 7.22
CA TRP A 108 -9.32 5.50 5.97
C TRP A 108 -9.01 4.00 5.81
N ALA A 109 -9.92 3.15 6.27
CA ALA A 109 -9.80 1.71 6.22
C ALA A 109 -10.04 1.22 4.77
N ILE A 110 -9.08 1.47 3.90
CA ILE A 110 -8.96 0.68 2.68
C ILE A 110 -8.64 -0.74 3.16
N LYS A 111 -9.53 -1.68 2.87
CA LYS A 111 -9.33 -3.09 3.21
C LYS A 111 -8.08 -3.56 2.48
N LEU A 112 -7.18 -4.25 3.20
CA LEU A 112 -5.94 -4.78 2.64
C LEU A 112 -6.22 -5.64 1.41
N ASP A 113 -7.31 -6.40 1.42
CA ASP A 113 -7.75 -7.23 0.30
C ASP A 113 -8.05 -6.42 -0.97
N THR A 114 -8.69 -5.26 -0.83
CA THR A 114 -8.96 -4.37 -1.98
C THR A 114 -7.67 -3.84 -2.60
N ILE A 115 -6.64 -3.54 -1.78
CA ILE A 115 -5.34 -3.12 -2.29
C ILE A 115 -4.63 -4.28 -3.00
N ILE A 116 -4.72 -5.51 -2.45
CA ILE A 116 -4.17 -6.73 -3.07
C ILE A 116 -4.80 -6.97 -4.44
N GLU A 117 -6.13 -6.96 -4.54
CA GLU A 117 -6.88 -7.19 -5.78
C GLU A 117 -6.47 -6.17 -6.86
N GLN A 118 -6.37 -4.90 -6.47
CA GLN A 118 -5.96 -3.83 -7.37
C GLN A 118 -4.50 -3.96 -7.83
N CYS A 119 -3.58 -4.28 -6.93
CA CYS A 119 -2.18 -4.51 -7.29
C CYS A 119 -2.05 -5.70 -8.26
N GLN A 120 -2.77 -6.80 -8.00
CA GLN A 120 -2.79 -7.97 -8.87
C GLN A 120 -3.36 -7.65 -10.25
N TYR A 121 -4.45 -6.89 -10.31
CA TYR A 121 -5.02 -6.45 -11.59
C TYR A 121 -4.02 -5.64 -12.41
N ILE A 122 -3.29 -4.70 -11.80
CA ILE A 122 -2.28 -3.90 -12.50
C ILE A 122 -1.10 -4.76 -12.96
N LEU A 123 -0.65 -5.71 -12.13
CA LEU A 123 0.50 -6.55 -12.43
C LEU A 123 0.22 -7.62 -13.51
N ASN A 124 -1.03 -8.10 -13.59
CA ASN A 124 -1.44 -9.13 -14.54
C ASN A 124 -1.86 -8.57 -15.91
N ASN A 125 -2.33 -7.33 -15.97
CA ASN A 125 -2.71 -6.68 -17.24
C ASN A 125 -1.55 -5.91 -17.88
N LYS A 126 -0.30 -6.37 -17.77
CA LYS A 126 0.87 -5.73 -18.41
C LYS A 126 0.92 -5.89 -19.92
#